data_AF-A0A6B3CPE1-F1
#
_entry.id   AF-A0A6B3CPE1-F1
#
_cell.length_a   1.000
_cell.length_b   1.000
_cell.length_c   1.000
_cell.angle_alpha   90.00
_cell.angle_beta   90.00
_cell.angle_gamma   90.00
#
_symmetry.space_group_name_H-M   'P 1'
#
loop_
_entity.id
_entity.type
_entity.pdbx_description
1 polymer ?
#
loop_
_entity_poly.entity_id
_entity_poly.type
_entity_poly.pdbx_seq_one_letter_code
_entity_poly.pdbx_strand_id
1 'polypeptide(L)'
;WVTEMHVDGFRFDLAATLARQFHEVDRLSAFFDLIQQDPVISRVKLIAEPWDVGEGGYQVGNFPQLWSEWNGKYRDAVRDFWRAEEHTLGEFASRLTGSSDLYQHSRRRPRASVNFVTAHDGFTLRDLVSYNDKHNEANGEDNRDG
;
A
#
# COMPACT_ATOMS: atom_id res chain seq x y z
N TRP A 1 -2.33 -22.62 -3.71
CA TRP A 1 -1.49 -21.66 -4.45
C TRP A 1 0.00 -21.85 -4.19
N VAL A 2 0.48 -21.74 -2.95
CA VAL A 2 1.92 -21.93 -2.68
C VAL A 2 2.40 -23.35 -2.99
N THR A 3 1.78 -24.39 -2.43
CA THR A 3 2.25 -25.79 -2.60
C THR A 3 1.94 -26.36 -3.98
N GLU A 4 0.72 -26.19 -4.47
CA GLU A 4 0.28 -26.83 -5.73
C GLU A 4 0.63 -26.02 -6.98
N MET A 5 0.58 -24.69 -6.88
CA MET A 5 0.78 -23.79 -8.02
C MET A 5 2.14 -23.07 -7.98
N HIS A 6 2.94 -23.34 -6.95
CA HIS A 6 4.28 -22.78 -6.74
C HIS A 6 4.35 -21.25 -6.78
N VAL A 7 3.34 -20.58 -6.20
CA VAL A 7 3.35 -19.12 -6.06
C VAL A 7 4.28 -18.68 -4.93
N ASP A 8 5.17 -17.72 -5.21
CA ASP A 8 6.22 -17.22 -4.28
C ASP A 8 5.77 -16.13 -3.29
N GLY A 9 4.52 -15.67 -3.41
CA GLY A 9 3.97 -14.61 -2.58
C GLY A 9 2.69 -13.98 -3.12
N PHE A 10 2.14 -13.06 -2.34
CA PHE A 10 0.83 -12.46 -2.61
C PHE A 10 0.87 -10.96 -2.34
N ARG A 11 0.11 -10.20 -3.14
CA ARG A 11 -0.32 -8.83 -2.84
C ARG A 11 -1.79 -8.90 -2.47
N PHE A 12 -2.10 -8.52 -1.24
CA PHE A 12 -3.47 -8.51 -0.71
C PHE A 12 -4.09 -7.15 -0.96
N ASP A 13 -5.21 -7.16 -1.68
CA ASP A 13 -6.06 -6.01 -1.94
C ASP A 13 -6.85 -5.63 -0.68
N LEU A 14 -7.01 -4.32 -0.43
CA LEU A 14 -7.68 -3.76 0.74
C LEU A 14 -7.38 -4.52 2.05
N ALA A 15 -6.10 -4.77 2.32
CA ALA A 15 -5.66 -5.76 3.30
C ALA A 15 -6.08 -5.42 4.74
N ALA A 16 -6.38 -4.15 5.04
CA ALA A 16 -6.93 -3.73 6.33
C ALA A 16 -8.29 -4.38 6.62
N THR A 17 -9.06 -4.72 5.59
CA THR A 17 -10.36 -5.41 5.73
C THR A 17 -10.21 -6.78 6.40
N LEU A 18 -9.08 -7.47 6.14
CA LEU A 18 -8.79 -8.79 6.73
C LEU A 18 -8.55 -8.71 8.24
N ALA A 19 -8.25 -7.52 8.75
CA ALA A 19 -7.96 -7.25 10.15
C ALA A 19 -9.16 -6.69 10.92
N ARG A 20 -10.31 -6.51 10.25
CA ARG A 20 -11.52 -6.00 10.91
C ARG A 20 -12.12 -7.05 11.83
N GLN A 21 -12.27 -6.69 13.11
CA GLN A 21 -13.08 -7.43 14.07
C GLN A 21 -14.07 -6.46 14.74
N PHE A 22 -15.36 -6.77 14.68
CA PHE A 22 -16.43 -6.07 15.41
C PHE A 22 -16.32 -4.52 15.42
N HIS A 23 -16.09 -3.92 14.25
CA HIS A 23 -16.01 -2.47 13.96
C HIS A 23 -14.63 -1.79 14.08
N GLU A 24 -13.61 -2.42 14.64
CA GLU A 24 -12.26 -1.85 14.71
C GLU A 24 -11.24 -2.67 13.92
N VAL A 25 -10.16 -2.01 13.45
CA VAL A 25 -9.03 -2.67 12.79
C VAL A 25 -7.99 -2.98 13.86
N ASP A 26 -7.94 -4.24 14.30
CA ASP A 26 -6.96 -4.69 15.28
C ASP A 26 -5.76 -5.35 14.57
N ARG A 27 -4.55 -4.88 14.89
CA ARG A 27 -3.29 -5.47 14.42
C ARG A 27 -3.12 -6.91 14.88
N LEU A 28 -3.82 -7.31 15.95
CA LEU A 28 -3.85 -8.66 16.53
C LEU A 28 -5.05 -9.47 16.06
N SER A 29 -5.59 -9.16 14.87
CA SER A 29 -6.63 -10.00 14.29
C SER A 29 -6.13 -11.46 14.20
N ALA A 30 -7.01 -12.40 14.53
CA ALA A 30 -6.71 -13.84 14.48
C ALA A 30 -6.15 -14.27 13.10
N PHE A 31 -6.52 -13.56 12.03
CA PHE A 31 -5.98 -13.79 10.70
C PHE A 31 -4.47 -13.60 10.63
N PHE A 32 -3.93 -12.48 11.15
CA PHE A 32 -2.49 -12.21 11.08
C PHE A 32 -1.69 -13.18 11.95
N ASP A 33 -2.21 -13.54 13.12
CA ASP A 33 -1.58 -14.53 14.00
C ASP A 33 -1.47 -15.90 13.30
N LEU A 34 -2.53 -16.34 12.62
CA LEU A 34 -2.53 -17.59 11.86
C LEU A 34 -1.53 -17.56 10.71
N ILE A 35 -1.50 -16.47 9.93
CA ILE A 35 -0.56 -16.31 8.82
C ILE A 35 0.90 -16.32 9.31
N GLN A 36 1.16 -15.70 10.45
CA GLN A 36 2.50 -15.63 11.02
C GLN A 36 2.98 -16.98 11.57
N GLN A 37 2.07 -17.81 12.06
CA GLN A 37 2.39 -19.13 12.62
C GLN A 37 2.41 -20.25 11.57
N ASP A 38 1.77 -20.06 10.42
CA ASP A 38 1.69 -21.07 9.38
C ASP A 38 3.08 -21.38 8.77
N PRO A 39 3.52 -22.66 8.73
CA PRO A 39 4.86 -23.03 8.30
C PRO A 39 5.10 -22.84 6.79
N VAL A 40 4.04 -22.70 5.98
CA VAL A 40 4.11 -22.52 4.53
C VAL A 40 4.02 -21.04 4.18
N ILE A 41 2.99 -20.34 4.67
CA ILE A 41 2.68 -18.96 4.31
C ILE A 41 3.69 -17.98 4.92
N SER A 42 4.19 -18.23 6.14
CA SER A 42 5.19 -17.37 6.78
C SER A 42 6.53 -17.28 6.01
N ARG A 43 6.74 -18.15 5.02
CA ARG A 43 7.95 -18.23 4.20
C ARG A 43 7.84 -17.53 2.84
N VAL A 44 6.63 -17.14 2.42
CA VAL A 44 6.42 -16.46 1.13
C VAL A 44 6.41 -14.94 1.30
N LYS A 45 6.46 -14.21 0.18
CA LYS A 45 6.38 -12.74 0.22
C LYS A 45 4.93 -12.31 0.48
N LEU A 46 4.72 -11.45 1.47
CA LEU A 46 3.41 -10.90 1.79
C LEU A 46 3.45 -9.38 1.60
N ILE A 47 2.66 -8.88 0.66
CA ILE A 47 2.53 -7.45 0.36
C ILE A 47 1.09 -7.04 0.64
N ALA A 48 0.89 -5.96 1.39
CA ALA A 48 -0.43 -5.41 1.70
C ALA A 48 -0.67 -4.11 0.94
N GLU A 49 -1.92 -3.91 0.51
CA GLU A 49 -2.51 -2.59 0.43
C GLU A 49 -2.98 -2.18 1.83
N PRO A 50 -2.26 -1.27 2.52
CA PRO A 50 -2.43 -1.07 3.95
C PRO A 50 -3.57 -0.10 4.28
N TRP A 51 -4.67 -0.18 3.54
CA TRP A 51 -5.88 0.58 3.81
C TRP A 51 -7.13 -0.18 3.38
N ASP A 52 -8.29 0.30 3.84
CA ASP A 52 -9.60 -0.04 3.28
C ASP A 52 -10.48 1.22 3.25
N VAL A 53 -11.71 1.09 2.73
CA VAL A 53 -12.66 2.21 2.58
C VAL A 53 -13.43 2.54 3.86
N GLY A 54 -13.31 1.74 4.92
CA GLY A 54 -14.06 1.92 6.16
C GLY A 54 -13.38 2.88 7.13
N GLU A 55 -14.12 3.31 8.14
CA GLU A 55 -13.57 4.14 9.22
C GLU A 55 -12.39 3.43 9.92
N GLY A 56 -11.33 4.18 10.20
CA GLY A 56 -10.08 3.64 10.76
C GLY A 56 -9.30 2.73 9.81
N GLY A 57 -9.68 2.66 8.53
CA GLY A 57 -9.09 1.76 7.54
C GLY A 57 -7.63 2.04 7.20
N TYR A 58 -7.13 3.26 7.38
CA TYR A 58 -5.78 3.65 6.99
C TYR A 58 -4.72 3.12 7.97
N GLN A 59 -4.00 2.07 7.56
CA GLN A 59 -3.09 1.27 8.40
C GLN A 59 -1.64 1.26 7.87
N VAL A 60 -1.22 2.29 7.15
CA VAL A 60 0.16 2.41 6.67
C VAL A 60 1.14 2.37 7.85
N GLY A 61 2.13 1.48 7.78
CA GLY A 61 3.14 1.24 8.82
C GLY A 61 2.68 0.31 9.94
N ASN A 62 1.41 -0.07 9.96
CA ASN A 62 0.79 -0.79 11.07
C ASN A 62 0.75 -2.31 10.87
N PHE A 63 1.13 -2.84 9.70
CA PHE A 63 1.15 -4.27 9.45
C PHE A 63 2.31 -4.99 10.19
N PRO A 64 2.14 -6.30 10.47
CA PRO A 64 3.17 -7.10 11.15
C PRO A 64 4.51 -7.19 10.39
N GLN A 65 5.56 -7.59 11.12
CA GLN A 65 6.97 -7.60 10.65
C GLN A 65 7.20 -8.34 9.31
N LEU A 66 6.46 -9.41 9.04
CA LEU A 66 6.61 -10.23 7.83
C LEU A 66 6.14 -9.52 6.56
N TRP A 67 5.31 -8.50 6.70
CA TRP A 67 4.65 -7.84 5.58
C TRP A 67 5.51 -6.74 4.99
N SER A 68 5.32 -6.50 3.70
CA SER A 68 5.69 -5.25 3.03
C SER A 68 4.39 -4.54 2.63
N GLU A 69 4.43 -3.23 2.46
CA GLU A 69 3.24 -2.43 2.23
C GLU A 69 3.43 -1.54 1.03
N TRP A 70 2.39 -1.42 0.21
CA TRP A 70 2.30 -0.37 -0.78
C TRP A 70 2.37 0.99 -0.09
N ASN A 71 3.39 1.77 -0.42
CA ASN A 71 3.61 3.08 0.18
C ASN A 71 2.90 4.17 -0.64
N GLY A 72 1.61 4.37 -0.33
CA GLY A 72 0.83 5.46 -0.93
C GLY A 72 1.42 6.84 -0.66
N LYS A 73 2.03 7.06 0.52
CA LYS A 73 2.70 8.32 0.84
C LYS A 73 3.93 8.57 -0.05
N TYR A 74 4.68 7.52 -0.42
CA TYR A 74 5.75 7.64 -1.40
C TYR A 74 5.21 8.07 -2.75
N ARG A 75 4.16 7.38 -3.24
CA ARG A 75 3.52 7.69 -4.53
C ARG A 75 3.13 9.16 -4.61
N ASP A 76 2.41 9.65 -3.61
CA ASP A 76 1.86 11.01 -3.61
C ASP A 76 2.96 12.05 -3.47
N ALA A 77 3.87 11.92 -2.50
CA ALA A 77 4.92 12.91 -2.28
C ALA A 77 5.94 12.99 -3.43
N VAL A 78 6.25 11.86 -4.10
CA VAL A 78 7.12 11.90 -5.29
C VAL A 78 6.42 12.61 -6.44
N ARG A 79 5.12 12.35 -6.66
CA ARG A 79 4.34 13.06 -7.69
C ARG A 79 4.25 14.55 -7.40
N ASP A 80 3.94 14.93 -6.16
CA ASP A 80 3.80 16.32 -5.74
C ASP A 80 5.12 17.08 -5.83
N PHE A 81 6.24 16.44 -5.48
CA PHE A 81 7.57 17.02 -5.67
C PHE A 81 7.85 17.34 -7.14
N TRP A 82 7.57 16.41 -8.06
CA TRP A 82 7.83 16.60 -9.48
C TRP A 82 6.86 17.55 -10.18
N ARG A 83 5.61 17.67 -9.69
CA ARG A 83 4.66 18.67 -10.19
C ARG A 83 4.89 20.08 -9.61
N ALA A 84 5.95 20.23 -8.81
CA ALA A 84 6.38 21.48 -8.18
C ALA A 84 5.38 22.06 -7.14
N GLU A 85 4.72 21.19 -6.37
CA GLU A 85 3.96 21.63 -5.20
C GLU A 85 4.88 22.24 -4.14
N GLU A 86 4.38 23.25 -3.45
CA GLU A 86 5.12 23.97 -2.42
C GLU A 86 5.41 23.07 -1.20
N HIS A 87 6.53 23.33 -0.52
CA HIS A 87 6.90 22.67 0.74
C HIS A 87 7.07 21.14 0.72
N THR A 88 7.32 20.53 -0.44
CA THR A 88 7.43 19.06 -0.60
C THR A 88 8.79 18.44 -0.27
N LEU A 89 9.88 19.23 -0.23
CA LEU A 89 11.25 18.70 -0.11
C LEU A 89 11.49 17.81 1.12
N GLY A 90 10.94 18.19 2.28
CA GLY A 90 11.10 17.44 3.53
C GLY A 90 10.42 16.07 3.49
N GLU A 91 9.18 16.04 3.03
CA GLU A 91 8.42 14.80 2.85
C GLU A 91 9.10 13.90 1.80
N PHE A 92 9.50 14.48 0.66
CA PHE A 92 10.24 13.78 -0.38
C PHE A 92 11.53 13.14 0.14
N ALA A 93 12.33 13.86 0.95
CA ALA A 93 13.56 13.31 1.53
C ALA A 93 13.28 12.09 2.43
N SER A 94 12.22 12.15 3.25
CA SER A 94 11.79 11.00 4.07
C SER A 94 11.36 9.82 3.19
N ARG A 95 10.62 10.07 2.10
CA ARG A 95 10.21 9.02 1.16
C ARG A 95 11.40 8.37 0.45
N LEU A 96 12.33 9.18 -0.05
CA LEU A 96 13.53 8.75 -0.78
C LEU A 96 14.46 7.90 0.10
N THR A 97 14.54 8.19 1.39
CA THR A 97 15.40 7.50 2.36
C THR A 97 14.74 6.27 3.01
N GLY A 98 13.68 5.74 2.40
CA GLY A 98 13.04 4.48 2.82
C GLY A 98 11.90 4.65 3.82
N SER A 99 11.37 5.87 3.98
CA SER A 99 10.21 6.17 4.82
C SER A 99 10.36 5.68 6.26
N SER A 100 11.49 6.01 6.90
CA SER A 100 11.82 5.52 8.23
C SER A 100 10.81 5.95 9.29
N ASP A 101 10.18 7.11 9.14
CA ASP A 101 9.07 7.57 9.98
C ASP A 101 7.88 6.59 9.99
N LEU A 102 7.64 5.87 8.88
CA LEU A 102 6.57 4.87 8.79
C LEU A 102 6.96 3.50 9.36
N TYR A 103 8.21 3.04 9.17
CA TYR A 103 8.56 1.63 9.40
C TYR A 103 9.61 1.41 10.49
N GLN A 104 10.40 2.43 10.85
CA GLN A 104 11.49 2.27 11.81
C GLN A 104 10.97 2.02 13.23
N HIS A 105 9.87 2.65 13.63
CA HIS A 105 9.29 2.51 14.97
C HIS A 105 8.86 1.06 15.27
N SER A 106 8.38 0.34 14.24
CA SER A 106 8.03 -1.08 14.30
C SER A 106 9.23 -2.01 14.01
N ARG A 107 10.46 -1.47 14.00
CA ARG A 107 11.72 -2.18 13.67
C ARG A 107 11.69 -2.86 12.29
N ARG A 108 10.85 -2.37 11.39
CA ARG A 108 10.78 -2.86 10.01
C ARG A 108 11.85 -2.16 9.18
N ARG A 109 12.51 -2.96 8.33
CA ARG A 109 13.60 -2.50 7.45
C ARG A 109 13.00 -1.74 6.26
N PRO A 110 13.79 -0.94 5.52
CA PRO A 110 13.31 -0.21 4.33
C PRO A 110 12.59 -1.08 3.29
N ARG A 111 12.92 -2.38 3.20
CA ARG A 111 12.22 -3.37 2.35
C ARG A 111 10.71 -3.50 2.64
N ALA A 112 10.27 -3.09 3.83
CA ALA A 112 8.86 -3.06 4.20
C ALA A 112 8.07 -2.03 3.39
N SER A 113 8.76 -1.04 2.81
CA SER A 113 8.18 -0.07 1.92
C SER A 113 8.26 -0.54 0.47
N VAL A 114 7.11 -0.77 -0.15
CA VAL A 114 7.00 -0.96 -1.60
C VAL A 114 6.74 0.40 -2.21
N ASN A 115 7.79 1.02 -2.73
CA ASN A 115 7.74 2.32 -3.37
C ASN A 115 7.29 2.17 -4.82
N PHE A 116 6.32 2.97 -5.24
CA PHE A 116 5.82 3.00 -6.61
C PHE A 116 5.34 4.41 -6.97
N VAL A 117 5.42 4.76 -8.26
CA VAL A 117 4.92 6.05 -8.78
C VAL A 117 3.56 5.88 -9.44
N THR A 118 3.29 4.72 -10.06
CA THR A 118 2.01 4.39 -10.70
C THR A 118 1.65 2.93 -10.41
N ALA A 119 0.36 2.63 -10.44
CA ALA A 119 -0.19 1.28 -10.27
C ALA A 119 -1.27 1.05 -11.34
N HIS A 120 -2.06 -0.01 -11.19
CA HIS A 120 -3.26 -0.21 -12.00
C HIS A 120 -4.36 0.80 -11.63
N ASP A 121 -4.39 1.26 -10.37
CA ASP A 121 -5.28 2.32 -9.93
C ASP A 121 -4.76 3.70 -10.35
N GLY A 122 -5.59 4.44 -11.08
CA GLY A 122 -5.32 5.79 -11.57
C GLY A 122 -4.49 5.82 -12.86
N PHE A 123 -3.76 6.91 -13.08
CA PHE A 123 -3.01 7.11 -14.32
C PHE A 123 -1.81 6.15 -14.48
N THR A 124 -1.58 5.75 -15.74
CA THR A 124 -0.29 5.23 -16.19
C THR A 124 0.80 6.30 -16.06
N LEU A 125 2.08 5.92 -16.15
CA LEU A 125 3.17 6.91 -16.07
C LEU A 125 3.11 7.95 -17.19
N ARG A 126 2.66 7.55 -18.39
CA ARG A 126 2.50 8.47 -19.51
C ARG A 126 1.35 9.43 -19.26
N ASP A 127 0.21 8.93 -18.82
CA ASP A 127 -0.98 9.75 -18.63
C ASP A 127 -0.79 10.73 -17.45
N LEU A 128 -0.06 10.31 -16.42
CA LEU A 128 0.34 11.15 -15.28
C LEU A 128 1.09 12.43 -15.71
N VAL A 129 1.76 12.42 -16.86
CA VAL A 129 2.48 13.59 -17.40
C VAL A 129 1.83 14.14 -18.68
N SER A 130 0.67 13.62 -19.08
CA SER A 130 -0.04 14.02 -20.29
C SER A 130 -1.40 14.65 -20.00
N TYR A 131 -1.98 14.39 -18.83
CA TYR A 131 -3.32 14.84 -18.46
C TYR A 131 -3.34 15.45 -17.05
N ASN A 132 -4.16 16.48 -16.87
CA ASN A 132 -4.46 17.05 -15.55
C ASN A 132 -5.72 16.41 -14.94
N ASP A 133 -6.69 16.05 -15.78
CA ASP A 133 -8.01 15.56 -15.37
C ASP A 133 -8.23 14.11 -15.87
N LYS A 134 -9.04 13.34 -15.12
CA LYS A 134 -9.43 11.99 -15.53
C LYS A 134 -10.46 12.03 -16.66
N HIS A 135 -10.34 11.06 -17.56
CA HIS A 135 -11.23 10.87 -18.72
C HIS A 135 -11.78 9.44 -18.73
N ASN A 136 -12.68 9.16 -17.78
CA ASN A 136 -13.31 7.85 -17.60
C ASN A 136 -14.70 7.78 -18.24
N GLU A 137 -15.05 8.71 -19.16
CA GLU A 137 -16.38 8.76 -19.79
C GLU A 137 -16.74 7.45 -20.48
N ALA A 138 -15.74 6.71 -20.98
CA ALA A 138 -15.91 5.41 -21.61
C ALA A 138 -16.49 4.33 -20.67
N ASN A 139 -16.39 4.50 -19.35
CA ASN A 139 -16.91 3.56 -18.35
C ASN A 139 -18.44 3.67 -18.18
N GLY A 140 -19.07 4.72 -18.73
CA GLY A 140 -20.52 4.89 -18.70
C GLY A 140 -21.09 5.35 -17.35
N GLU A 141 -20.24 5.84 -16.45
CA GLU A 141 -20.64 6.37 -15.13
C GLU A 141 -20.63 7.92 -15.08
N ASP A 142 -20.67 8.58 -16.24
CA ASP A 142 -20.56 10.03 -16.39
C ASP A 142 -19.28 10.61 -15.75
N ASN A 143 -18.16 9.88 -15.89
CA ASN A 143 -16.84 10.22 -15.29
C ASN A 143 -16.86 10.33 -13.74
N ARG A 144 -17.86 9.73 -13.07
CA ARG A 144 -17.97 9.75 -11.60
C ARG A 144 -17.04 8.75 -10.91
N ASP A 145 -16.65 7.69 -11.62
CA ASP A 145 -15.72 6.66 -11.17
C ASP A 145 -14.26 7.13 -11.26
N GLY A 146 -13.40 6.60 -10.39
CA GLY A 146 -11.99 6.98 -10.27
C GLY A 146 -11.70 8.02 -9.20
#